data_AF-A0A5B0NFG0-F1
#
_entry.id   AF-A0A5B0NFG0-F1
#
_cell.length_a   1.000
_cell.length_b   1.000
_cell.length_c   1.000
_cell.angle_alpha   90.00
_cell.angle_beta   90.00
_cell.angle_gamma   90.00
#
_symmetry.space_group_name_H-M   'P 1'
#
loop_
_entity.id
_entity.type
_entity.pdbx_description
1 polymer ?
#
loop_
_entity_poly.entity_id
_entity_poly.type
_entity_poly.pdbx_seq_one_letter_code
_entity_poly.pdbx_strand_id
1 'polypeptide(L)'
;MGAAIDVPALINRWTAEPIGFLLIPATSFISNAKHYPVLSKSCQTFVKAMLKYKPSVILSQTSEGKHSSGGSLAYAQYIRFLEKRAAAIVCDPIENFAAGYLDYLQAPLQPLADNLDSVVYEGFEKDPVKYSKYEEAIFRALCDRPADATQ
;
A
#
# COMPACT_ATOMS: atom_id res chain seq x y z
N MET A 1 31.17 19.96 5.82
CA MET A 1 30.10 19.42 6.68
C MET A 1 28.84 19.27 5.82
N GLY A 2 28.62 18.10 5.22
CA GLY A 2 27.37 17.84 4.50
C GLY A 2 26.30 17.51 5.52
N ALA A 3 25.21 18.27 5.56
CA ALA A 3 24.06 17.93 6.38
C ALA A 3 23.61 16.50 6.04
N ALA A 4 23.47 15.64 7.04
CA ALA A 4 22.95 14.30 6.83
C ALA A 4 21.54 14.43 6.24
N ILE A 5 21.35 13.95 5.02
CA ILE A 5 20.05 13.97 4.36
C ILE A 5 19.16 12.97 5.10
N ASP A 6 18.05 13.46 5.67
CA ASP A 6 17.00 12.61 6.21
C ASP A 6 16.26 11.92 5.05
N VAL A 7 16.75 10.73 4.69
CA VAL A 7 16.23 9.92 3.60
C VAL A 7 14.74 9.58 3.81
N PRO A 8 14.29 9.15 5.01
CA PRO A 8 12.85 9.00 5.30
C PRO A 8 12.00 10.23 4.99
N ALA A 9 12.40 11.41 5.48
CA ALA A 9 11.65 12.65 5.22
C ALA A 9 11.60 12.99 3.73
N LEU A 10 12.70 12.77 3.01
CA LEU A 10 12.76 12.98 1.57
C LEU A 10 11.82 12.04 0.80
N ILE A 11 11.74 10.76 1.20
CA ILE A 11 10.87 9.76 0.57
C ILE A 11 9.39 10.11 0.82
N ASN A 12 9.05 10.50 2.05
CA ASN A 12 7.68 10.86 2.42
C ASN A 12 7.15 12.09 1.69
N ARG A 13 8.03 12.97 1.19
CA ARG A 13 7.59 14.08 0.34
C ARG A 13 6.91 13.59 -0.94
N TRP A 14 7.34 12.46 -1.47
CA TRP A 14 6.84 11.93 -2.74
C TRP A 14 5.57 11.09 -2.59
N THR A 15 5.19 10.68 -1.37
CA THR A 15 4.02 9.80 -1.17
C THR A 15 2.67 10.49 -1.41
N ALA A 16 2.65 11.82 -1.52
CA ALA A 16 1.45 12.60 -1.82
C ALA A 16 1.45 13.19 -3.25
N GLU A 17 2.49 12.91 -4.03
CA GLU A 17 2.64 13.44 -5.39
C GLU A 17 2.10 12.44 -6.43
N PRO A 18 1.56 12.89 -7.59
CA PRO A 18 1.03 12.02 -8.63
C PRO A 18 2.15 11.38 -9.46
N ILE A 19 2.83 10.38 -8.90
CA ILE A 19 3.96 9.70 -9.56
C ILE A 19 3.45 8.74 -10.63
N GLY A 20 3.49 9.17 -11.89
CA GLY A 20 3.15 8.30 -13.03
C GLY A 20 4.28 7.37 -13.46
N PHE A 21 5.54 7.81 -13.32
CA PHE A 21 6.71 7.09 -13.84
C PHE A 21 7.84 7.02 -12.84
N LEU A 22 8.51 5.86 -12.79
CA LEU A 22 9.71 5.65 -12.00
C LEU A 22 10.88 5.29 -12.93
N LEU A 23 11.77 6.25 -13.17
CA LEU A 23 12.97 6.04 -13.98
C LEU A 23 14.10 5.46 -13.12
N ILE A 24 14.56 4.25 -13.47
CA ILE A 24 15.67 3.58 -12.77
C ILE A 24 16.77 3.25 -13.79
N PRO A 25 17.86 4.02 -13.82
CA PRO A 25 19.02 3.72 -14.65
C PRO A 25 19.77 2.48 -14.16
N ALA A 26 20.43 1.76 -15.08
CA ALA A 26 21.27 0.60 -14.77
C ALA A 26 22.40 0.92 -13.78
N THR A 27 22.85 2.17 -13.70
CA THR A 27 23.85 2.65 -12.71
C THR A 27 23.35 2.60 -11.27
N SER A 28 22.03 2.54 -11.05
CA SER A 28 21.44 2.46 -9.71
C SER A 28 21.52 1.05 -9.11
N PHE A 29 21.86 0.05 -9.93
CA PHE A 29 21.99 -1.34 -9.51
C PHE A 29 23.43 -1.66 -9.14
N ILE A 30 23.57 -2.56 -8.18
CA ILE A 30 24.83 -3.15 -7.75
C ILE A 30 24.85 -4.64 -8.11
N SER A 31 26.05 -5.20 -8.27
CA SER A 31 26.20 -6.63 -8.53
C SER A 31 26.06 -7.44 -7.24
N ASN A 32 25.26 -8.51 -7.27
CA ASN A 32 25.29 -9.51 -6.21
C ASN A 32 26.49 -10.47 -6.35
N ALA A 33 26.63 -11.43 -5.44
CA ALA A 33 27.71 -12.44 -5.47
C ALA A 33 27.71 -13.33 -6.74
N LYS A 34 26.58 -13.38 -7.47
CA LYS A 34 26.44 -14.07 -8.76
C LYS A 34 26.50 -13.10 -9.96
N HIS A 35 26.90 -11.85 -9.72
CA HIS A 35 26.99 -10.77 -10.71
C HIS A 35 25.68 -10.37 -11.42
N TYR A 36 24.52 -10.67 -10.81
CA TYR A 36 23.23 -10.16 -11.27
C TYR A 36 22.97 -8.76 -10.70
N PRO A 37 22.25 -7.88 -11.43
CA PRO A 37 21.86 -6.56 -10.95
C PRO A 37 20.83 -6.68 -9.82
N VAL A 38 21.14 -6.05 -8.67
CA VAL A 38 20.24 -5.91 -7.53
C VAL A 38 20.29 -4.48 -7.00
N LEU A 39 19.27 -4.04 -6.26
CA LEU A 39 19.28 -2.71 -5.63
C LEU A 39 19.87 -2.81 -4.20
N SER A 40 20.49 -1.72 -3.74
CA SER A 40 20.87 -1.57 -2.33
C SER A 40 19.64 -1.66 -1.41
N LYS A 41 19.83 -1.96 -0.12
CA LYS A 41 18.70 -2.05 0.83
C LYS A 41 17.88 -0.74 0.87
N SER A 42 18.55 0.41 0.88
CA SER A 42 17.88 1.72 0.89
C SER A 42 17.07 1.97 -0.39
N CYS A 43 17.63 1.64 -1.57
CA CYS A 43 16.91 1.75 -2.83
C CYS A 43 15.74 0.77 -2.91
N GLN A 44 15.88 -0.45 -2.36
CA GLN A 44 14.78 -1.39 -2.28
C GLN A 44 13.63 -0.84 -1.44
N THR A 45 13.91 -0.21 -0.28
CA THR A 45 12.88 0.42 0.55
C THR A 45 12.14 1.50 -0.22
N PHE A 46 12.88 2.39 -0.89
CA PHE A 46 12.28 3.45 -1.72
C PHE A 46 11.43 2.89 -2.86
N VAL A 47 11.97 1.99 -3.67
CA VAL A 47 11.27 1.42 -4.83
C VAL A 47 10.01 0.67 -4.37
N LYS A 48 10.07 -0.11 -3.28
CA LYS A 48 8.88 -0.79 -2.74
C LYS A 48 7.80 0.21 -2.29
N ALA A 49 8.17 1.30 -1.64
CA ALA A 49 7.23 2.33 -1.23
C ALA A 49 6.54 2.98 -2.44
N MET A 50 7.31 3.29 -3.49
CA MET A 50 6.77 3.87 -4.72
C MET A 50 5.90 2.88 -5.51
N LEU A 51 6.23 1.57 -5.49
CA LEU A 51 5.44 0.54 -6.17
C LEU A 51 4.01 0.39 -5.62
N LYS A 52 3.71 0.87 -4.40
CA LYS A 52 2.34 0.91 -3.86
C LYS A 52 1.39 1.68 -4.78
N TYR A 53 1.88 2.74 -5.41
CA TYR A 53 1.11 3.61 -6.31
C TYR A 53 1.03 3.09 -7.75
N LYS A 54 1.56 1.89 -8.01
CA LYS A 54 1.58 1.23 -9.34
C LYS A 54 2.11 2.13 -10.48
N PRO A 55 3.26 2.82 -10.31
CA PRO A 55 3.82 3.65 -11.37
C PRO A 55 4.36 2.79 -12.53
N SER A 56 4.43 3.38 -13.73
CA SER A 56 5.13 2.77 -14.85
C SER A 56 6.64 2.85 -14.64
N VAL A 57 7.31 1.70 -14.52
CA VAL A 57 8.76 1.66 -14.31
C VAL A 57 9.50 1.72 -15.66
N ILE A 58 10.38 2.71 -15.80
CA ILE A 58 11.24 2.89 -16.98
C ILE A 58 12.66 2.49 -16.59
N LEU A 59 13.23 1.50 -17.28
CA LEU A 59 14.62 1.07 -17.09
C LEU A 59 15.48 1.65 -18.21
N SER A 60 16.48 2.44 -17.85
CA SER A 60 17.42 3.03 -18.82
C SER A 60 18.81 2.42 -18.69
N GLN A 61 19.59 2.46 -19.78
CA GLN A 61 20.99 2.00 -19.81
C GLN A 61 21.22 0.50 -19.54
N THR A 62 20.18 -0.34 -19.66
CA THR A 62 20.27 -1.78 -19.33
C THR A 62 21.10 -2.59 -20.34
N SER A 63 21.32 -2.07 -21.55
CA SER A 63 22.14 -2.67 -22.60
C SER A 63 23.63 -2.29 -22.53
N GLU A 64 24.04 -1.39 -21.63
CA GLU A 64 25.43 -0.93 -21.51
C GLU A 64 26.39 -1.96 -20.87
N GLY A 65 25.91 -3.18 -20.57
CA GLY A 65 26.77 -4.25 -20.06
C GLY A 65 27.33 -4.02 -18.65
N LYS A 66 26.72 -3.15 -17.83
CA LYS A 66 27.22 -2.81 -16.47
C LYS A 66 27.26 -3.99 -15.49
N HIS A 67 26.50 -5.05 -15.77
CA HIS A 67 26.45 -6.28 -14.98
C HIS A 67 26.74 -7.46 -15.91
N SER A 68 27.65 -8.34 -15.50
CA SER A 68 28.15 -9.42 -16.36
C SER A 68 27.16 -10.59 -16.52
N SER A 69 26.18 -10.73 -15.62
CA SER A 69 25.20 -11.82 -15.66
C SER A 69 23.77 -11.33 -15.93
N GLY A 70 23.04 -12.09 -16.76
CA GLY A 70 21.59 -11.94 -16.99
C GLY A 70 21.17 -10.90 -18.04
N GLY A 71 22.10 -10.09 -18.57
CA GLY A 71 21.85 -9.14 -19.65
C GLY A 71 20.82 -8.05 -19.30
N SER A 72 20.21 -7.45 -20.32
CA SER A 72 19.24 -6.35 -20.14
C SER A 72 17.93 -6.80 -19.47
N LEU A 73 17.53 -8.06 -19.62
CA LEU A 73 16.29 -8.59 -19.06
C LEU A 73 16.35 -8.79 -17.53
N ALA A 74 17.55 -9.02 -16.98
CA ALA A 74 17.74 -9.25 -15.55
C ALA A 74 17.25 -8.09 -14.68
N TYR A 75 17.38 -6.85 -15.15
CA TYR A 75 16.89 -5.66 -14.43
C TYR A 75 15.36 -5.70 -14.29
N ALA A 76 14.63 -6.00 -15.37
CA ALA A 76 13.17 -6.11 -15.34
C ALA A 76 12.70 -7.29 -14.48
N GLN A 77 13.41 -8.43 -14.56
CA GLN A 77 13.14 -9.59 -13.70
C GLN A 77 13.31 -9.25 -12.22
N TYR A 78 14.36 -8.50 -11.86
CA TYR A 78 14.60 -8.08 -10.49
C TYR A 78 13.54 -7.11 -9.96
N ILE A 79 13.10 -6.14 -10.78
CA ILE A 79 12.01 -5.23 -10.39
C ILE A 79 10.70 -6.00 -10.16
N ARG A 80 10.33 -6.92 -11.06
CA ARG A 80 9.15 -7.79 -10.87
C ARG A 80 9.26 -8.66 -9.61
N PHE A 81 10.46 -9.12 -9.28
CA PHE A 81 10.71 -9.82 -8.02
C PHE A 81 10.46 -8.92 -6.80
N LEU A 82 10.91 -7.66 -6.84
CA LEU A 82 10.64 -6.69 -5.78
C LEU A 82 9.15 -6.36 -5.66
N GLU A 83 8.46 -6.19 -6.79
CA GLU A 83 7.02 -5.95 -6.85
C GLU A 83 6.24 -7.09 -6.21
N LYS A 84 6.54 -8.35 -6.57
CA LYS A 84 5.88 -9.53 -5.98
C LYS A 84 6.10 -9.60 -4.46
N ARG A 85 7.29 -9.24 -3.99
CA ARG A 85 7.60 -9.19 -2.55
C ARG A 85 6.95 -8.02 -1.84
N ALA A 86 6.73 -6.90 -2.53
CA ALA A 86 6.01 -5.75 -2.00
C ALA A 86 4.50 -6.04 -1.91
N ALA A 87 3.91 -6.64 -2.95
CA ALA A 87 2.49 -7.01 -2.98
C ALA A 87 2.10 -7.96 -1.83
N ALA A 88 2.99 -8.88 -1.44
CA ALA A 88 2.79 -9.74 -0.29
C ALA A 88 2.72 -8.99 1.07
N ILE A 89 3.21 -7.74 1.13
CA ILE A 89 3.16 -6.87 2.31
C ILE A 89 1.90 -5.98 2.29
N VAL A 90 1.34 -5.72 1.10
CA VAL A 90 0.27 -4.73 0.85
C VAL A 90 -1.11 -5.40 0.73
N CYS A 91 -1.21 -6.75 0.71
CA CYS A 91 -2.47 -7.47 0.55
C CYS A 91 -3.29 -7.53 1.87
N ASP A 92 -3.62 -6.39 2.45
CA ASP A 92 -4.60 -6.26 3.53
C ASP A 92 -6.02 -6.36 2.92
N PRO A 93 -6.91 -7.22 3.47
CA PRO A 93 -8.33 -7.24 3.09
C PRO A 93 -8.99 -5.85 3.04
N ILE A 94 -8.59 -4.93 3.92
CA ILE A 94 -9.10 -3.56 3.96
C ILE A 94 -8.66 -2.77 2.73
N GLU A 95 -7.36 -2.81 2.38
CA GLU A 95 -6.83 -2.11 1.21
C GLU A 95 -7.44 -2.65 -0.09
N ASN A 96 -7.72 -3.96 -0.17
CA ASN A 96 -8.39 -4.55 -1.33
C ASN A 96 -9.85 -4.09 -1.47
N PHE A 97 -10.59 -3.99 -0.36
CA PHE A 97 -11.95 -3.43 -0.38
C PHE A 97 -11.94 -1.93 -0.75
N ALA A 98 -10.97 -1.18 -0.22
CA ALA A 98 -10.82 0.24 -0.48
C ALA A 98 -10.19 0.58 -1.84
N ALA A 99 -9.66 -0.40 -2.58
CA ALA A 99 -8.85 -0.16 -3.78
C ALA A 99 -9.57 0.69 -4.85
N GLY A 100 -10.89 0.51 -5.01
CA GLY A 100 -11.70 1.30 -5.95
C GLY A 100 -12.05 2.70 -5.46
N TYR A 101 -11.84 2.98 -4.18
CA TYR A 101 -12.12 4.26 -3.52
C TYR A 101 -10.85 5.08 -3.23
N LEU A 102 -9.66 4.55 -3.55
CA LEU A 102 -8.41 5.27 -3.41
C LEU A 102 -8.44 6.54 -4.28
N ASP A 103 -8.21 7.68 -3.63
CA ASP A 103 -8.25 9.02 -4.23
C ASP A 103 -9.56 9.38 -4.95
N TYR A 104 -10.66 8.69 -4.59
CA TYR A 104 -12.00 8.99 -5.07
C TYR A 104 -12.76 9.85 -4.06
N LEU A 105 -13.12 11.08 -4.44
CA LEU A 105 -13.86 11.99 -3.57
C LEU A 105 -15.31 11.54 -3.42
N GLN A 106 -15.76 11.40 -2.18
CA GLN A 106 -17.13 11.05 -1.83
C GLN A 106 -17.73 12.12 -0.92
N ALA A 107 -19.01 12.43 -1.13
CA ALA A 107 -19.77 13.24 -0.18
C ALA A 107 -20.05 12.42 1.09
N PRO A 108 -19.87 12.98 2.30
CA PRO A 108 -20.29 12.32 3.53
C PRO A 108 -21.79 12.04 3.51
N LEU A 109 -22.18 10.79 3.81
CA LEU A 109 -23.58 10.38 3.88
C LEU A 109 -24.34 11.19 4.94
N GLN A 110 -25.62 11.50 4.67
CA GLN A 110 -26.53 12.17 5.60
C GLN A 110 -27.75 11.30 5.93
N PRO A 111 -27.59 10.22 6.72
CA PRO A 111 -28.68 9.26 6.98
C PRO A 111 -29.92 9.85 7.67
N LEU A 112 -29.77 11.01 8.33
CA LEU A 112 -30.87 11.71 9.00
C LEU A 112 -31.72 12.51 8.00
N ALA A 113 -31.09 13.09 6.99
CA ALA A 113 -31.75 13.94 6.00
C ALA A 113 -32.23 13.12 4.79
N ASP A 114 -31.47 12.10 4.40
CA ASP A 114 -31.68 11.32 3.19
C ASP A 114 -31.99 9.86 3.53
N ASN A 115 -32.96 9.29 2.81
CA ASN A 115 -33.16 7.85 2.81
C ASN A 115 -32.03 7.18 2.02
N LEU A 116 -31.29 6.30 2.68
CA LEU A 116 -30.19 5.58 2.03
C LEU A 116 -30.74 4.41 1.20
N ASP A 117 -30.15 4.19 0.02
CA ASP A 117 -30.52 3.07 -0.83
C ASP A 117 -30.10 1.72 -0.23
N SER A 118 -30.78 0.64 -0.64
CA SER A 118 -30.51 -0.73 -0.16
C SER A 118 -29.06 -1.16 -0.37
N VAL A 119 -28.40 -0.70 -1.44
CA VAL A 119 -26.99 -0.99 -1.73
C VAL A 119 -26.05 -0.37 -0.68
N VAL A 120 -26.43 0.78 -0.12
CA VAL A 120 -25.64 1.44 0.95
C VAL A 120 -25.72 0.62 2.24
N TYR A 121 -26.91 0.14 2.59
CA TYR A 121 -27.10 -0.77 3.72
C TYR A 121 -26.35 -2.09 3.53
N GLU A 122 -26.42 -2.69 2.35
CA GLU A 122 -25.64 -3.89 2.02
C GLU A 122 -24.14 -3.66 2.23
N GLY A 123 -23.63 -2.48 1.85
CA GLY A 123 -22.26 -2.07 2.12
C GLY A 123 -21.93 -2.01 3.61
N PHE A 124 -22.84 -1.48 4.44
CA PHE A 124 -22.68 -1.46 5.90
C PHE A 124 -22.72 -2.86 6.52
N GLU A 125 -23.58 -3.73 6.03
CA GLU A 125 -23.80 -5.09 6.56
C GLU A 125 -22.62 -6.03 6.31
N LYS A 126 -21.78 -5.73 5.31
CA LYS A 126 -20.56 -6.47 4.99
C LYS A 126 -19.44 -6.35 6.02
N ASP A 127 -19.54 -5.47 7.03
CA ASP A 127 -18.54 -5.33 8.10
C ASP A 127 -18.87 -6.24 9.31
N PRO A 128 -18.25 -7.43 9.43
CA PRO A 128 -18.53 -8.34 10.54
C PRO A 128 -17.98 -7.85 11.88
N VAL A 129 -16.90 -7.06 11.87
CA VAL A 129 -16.24 -6.59 13.10
C VAL A 129 -17.15 -5.60 13.81
N LYS A 130 -17.78 -4.68 13.07
CA LYS A 130 -18.75 -3.73 13.61
C LYS A 130 -19.88 -4.43 14.37
N TYR A 131 -20.57 -5.39 13.75
CA TYR A 131 -21.72 -6.05 14.39
C TYR A 131 -21.31 -6.97 15.54
N SER A 132 -20.18 -7.69 15.44
CA SER A 132 -19.64 -8.48 16.56
C SER A 132 -19.33 -7.61 17.78
N LYS A 133 -18.83 -6.39 17.57
CA LYS A 133 -18.55 -5.44 18.65
C LYS A 133 -19.83 -4.87 19.27
N TYR A 134 -20.86 -4.58 18.48
CA TYR A 134 -22.17 -4.20 19.01
C TYR A 134 -22.78 -5.33 19.85
N GLU A 135 -22.72 -6.57 19.37
CA GLU A 135 -23.22 -7.73 20.10
C GLU A 135 -22.52 -7.91 21.46
N GLU A 136 -21.18 -7.88 21.46
CA GLU A 136 -20.36 -7.97 22.68
C GLU A 136 -20.70 -6.87 23.69
N ALA A 137 -20.86 -5.63 23.20
CA ALA A 137 -21.20 -4.49 24.03
C ALA A 137 -22.61 -4.62 24.65
N ILE A 138 -23.60 -5.03 23.85
CA ILE A 138 -24.97 -5.24 24.31
C ILE A 138 -25.01 -6.38 25.34
N PHE A 139 -24.33 -7.50 25.05
CA PHE A 139 -24.26 -8.64 25.97
C PHE A 139 -23.73 -8.23 27.34
N ARG A 140 -22.62 -7.49 27.39
CA ARG A 140 -22.04 -7.00 28.65
C ARG A 140 -22.98 -6.05 29.38
N ALA A 141 -23.56 -5.09 28.66
CA ALA A 141 -24.52 -4.15 29.25
C ALA A 141 -25.74 -4.87 29.86
N LEU A 142 -26.18 -5.98 29.25
CA LEU A 142 -27.25 -6.81 29.79
C LEU A 142 -26.83 -7.60 31.03
N CYS A 143 -25.60 -8.14 31.05
CA CYS A 143 -25.04 -8.82 32.22
C CYS A 143 -24.86 -7.89 33.43
N ASP A 144 -24.47 -6.64 33.19
CA ASP A 144 -24.24 -5.64 34.24
C ASP A 144 -25.57 -5.06 34.76
N ARG A 145 -26.69 -5.33 34.09
CA ARG A 145 -28.00 -4.77 34.46
C ARG A 145 -28.55 -5.49 35.71
N PRO A 146 -28.84 -4.78 36.81
CA PRO A 146 -29.43 -5.40 37.99
C PRO A 146 -30.85 -5.89 37.70
N ALA A 147 -31.24 -7.02 38.33
CA ALA A 147 -32.54 -7.67 38.11
C ALA A 147 -33.76 -6.76 38.41
N ASP A 148 -33.58 -5.73 39.24
CA ASP A 148 -34.65 -4.87 39.75
C ASP A 148 -34.63 -3.43 39.19
N ALA A 149 -34.04 -3.20 38.01
CA ALA A 149 -34.19 -1.92 37.32
C ALA A 149 -35.63 -1.78 36.80
N THR A 150 -36.52 -1.28 37.65
CA THR A 150 -37.89 -0.88 37.31
C THR A 150 -37.82 0.15 36.18
N GLN A 151 -38.58 -0.08 35.11
CA GLN A 151 -38.72 0.83 33.97
C GLN A 151 -39.34 2.17 34.38
#